data_AF-A0A1Q9USK4-F1
#
_entry.id   AF-A0A1Q9USK4-F1
#
_cell.length_a   1.000
_cell.length_b   1.000
_cell.length_c   1.000
_cell.angle_alpha   90.00
_cell.angle_beta   90.00
_cell.angle_gamma   90.00
#
_symmetry.space_group_name_H-M   'P 1'
#
loop_
_entity.id
_entity.type
_entity.pdbx_description
1 polymer ?
#
loop_
_entity_poly.entity_id
_entity_poly.type
_entity_poly.pdbx_seq_one_letter_code
_entity_poly.pdbx_strand_id
1 'polypeptide(L)'
;MSGYDVDSATLVGAGDEFVEVADAAREAAVEFRRAADEHHDSIDGFAAAATSASVGLRWEHHITDLCKRTAVFGGFLHQGAADYEGMEQSVLDTLPGLAPDGDA
;
A
#
# COMPACT_ATOMS: atom_id res chain seq x y z
N MET A 1 9.65 -3.01 30.55
CA MET A 1 9.53 -4.40 30.04
C MET A 1 9.87 -4.34 28.57
N SER A 2 10.85 -5.13 28.12
CA SER A 2 11.13 -5.31 26.69
C SER A 2 10.02 -6.20 26.14
N GLY A 3 8.89 -5.61 25.76
CA GLY A 3 7.94 -6.25 24.85
C GLY A 3 8.68 -6.59 23.55
N TYR A 4 8.16 -7.55 22.78
CA TYR A 4 8.78 -7.90 21.50
C TYR A 4 9.03 -6.61 20.70
N ASP A 5 10.24 -6.42 20.19
CA ASP A 5 10.77 -5.15 19.65
C ASP A 5 10.11 -4.79 18.29
N VAL A 6 8.79 -4.88 18.22
CA VAL A 6 7.97 -4.64 17.04
C VAL A 6 7.58 -3.17 17.09
N ASP A 7 8.27 -2.39 16.26
CA ASP A 7 7.93 -0.99 16.03
C ASP A 7 6.69 -0.91 15.11
N SER A 8 5.51 -0.89 15.73
CA SER A 8 4.23 -0.74 15.04
C SER A 8 4.15 0.56 14.23
N ALA A 9 4.83 1.63 14.68
CA ALA A 9 4.88 2.89 13.94
C ALA A 9 5.68 2.75 12.64
N THR A 10 6.78 1.98 12.66
CA THR A 10 7.52 1.64 11.44
C THR A 10 6.67 0.79 10.48
N LEU A 11 5.87 -0.15 10.98
CA LEU A 11 4.96 -0.95 10.13
C LEU A 11 3.88 -0.09 9.47
N VAL A 12 3.25 0.81 10.23
CA VAL A 12 2.25 1.75 9.71
C VAL A 12 2.88 2.68 8.67
N GLY A 13 4.05 3.25 8.96
CA GLY A 13 4.75 4.15 8.03
C GLY A 13 5.13 3.44 6.72
N ALA A 14 5.61 2.20 6.79
CA ALA A 14 5.85 1.40 5.59
C ALA A 14 4.55 1.13 4.81
N GLY A 15 3.43 0.90 5.51
CA GLY A 15 2.10 0.75 4.89
C GLY A 15 1.69 1.99 4.10
N ASP A 16 1.86 3.17 4.68
CA ASP A 16 1.57 4.46 4.03
C ASP A 16 2.42 4.66 2.77
N GLU A 17 3.73 4.35 2.82
CA GLU A 17 4.61 4.42 1.64
C GLU A 17 4.13 3.55 0.47
N PHE A 18 3.60 2.35 0.75
CA PHE A 18 3.04 1.49 -0.29
C PHE A 18 1.77 2.07 -0.93
N VAL A 19 0.95 2.78 -0.15
CA VAL A 19 -0.24 3.49 -0.65
C VAL A 19 0.19 4.65 -1.54
N GLU A 20 1.17 5.44 -1.13
CA GLU A 20 1.71 6.55 -1.94
C GLU A 20 2.26 6.07 -3.28
N VAL A 21 2.99 4.94 -3.31
CA VAL A 21 3.44 4.32 -4.56
C VAL A 21 2.27 3.90 -5.45
N ALA A 22 1.18 3.39 -4.87
CA ALA A 22 -0.02 3.01 -5.61
C ALA A 22 -0.67 4.23 -6.27
N ASP A 23 -0.76 5.35 -5.56
CA ASP A 23 -1.38 6.57 -6.04
C ASP A 23 -0.54 7.25 -7.13
N ALA A 24 0.78 7.37 -6.92
CA ALA A 24 1.70 7.90 -7.94
C ALA A 24 1.66 7.06 -9.24
N ALA A 25 1.59 5.73 -9.12
CA ALA A 25 1.45 4.85 -10.28
C ALA A 25 0.12 5.09 -11.02
N ARG A 26 -0.98 5.30 -10.29
CA ARG A 26 -2.30 5.59 -10.86
C ARG A 26 -2.29 6.93 -11.60
N GLU A 27 -1.69 7.97 -11.04
CA GLU A 27 -1.56 9.28 -11.69
C GLU A 27 -0.77 9.17 -13.00
N ALA A 28 0.38 8.49 -12.98
CA ALA A 28 1.20 8.28 -14.17
C ALA A 28 0.44 7.52 -15.28
N ALA A 29 -0.43 6.56 -14.93
CA ALA A 29 -1.29 5.89 -15.91
C ALA A 29 -2.34 6.80 -16.53
N VAL A 30 -2.94 7.69 -15.73
CA VAL A 30 -3.91 8.68 -16.24
C VAL A 30 -3.23 9.64 -17.21
N GLU A 31 -2.04 10.15 -16.86
CA GLU A 31 -1.27 11.04 -17.75
C GLU A 31 -0.87 10.35 -19.05
N PHE A 32 -0.39 9.10 -18.97
CA PHE A 32 -0.03 8.32 -20.15
C PHE A 32 -1.24 8.14 -21.08
N ARG A 33 -2.41 7.77 -20.55
CA ARG A 33 -3.62 7.61 -21.36
C ARG A 33 -4.04 8.93 -21.99
N ARG A 34 -4.00 10.04 -21.23
CA ARG A 34 -4.32 11.37 -21.74
C ARG A 34 -3.43 11.74 -22.95
N ALA A 35 -2.13 11.51 -22.84
CA ALA A 35 -1.18 11.76 -23.92
C ALA A 35 -1.39 10.80 -25.11
N ALA A 36 -1.68 9.53 -24.85
CA ALA A 36 -1.97 8.55 -25.89
C ALA A 36 -3.23 8.92 -26.69
N ASP A 37 -4.29 9.37 -26.01
CA ASP A 37 -5.55 9.81 -26.63
C ASP A 37 -5.34 11.10 -27.44
N GLU A 38 -4.60 12.08 -26.90
CA GLU A 38 -4.26 13.33 -27.60
C GLU A 38 -3.53 13.10 -28.93
N HIS A 39 -2.72 12.04 -29.01
CA HIS A 39 -1.95 11.71 -30.20
C HIS A 39 -2.58 10.62 -31.07
N HIS A 40 -3.67 9.97 -30.62
CA HIS A 40 -4.29 8.86 -31.34
C HIS A 40 -4.78 9.24 -32.73
N ASP A 41 -5.47 10.38 -32.83
CA ASP A 41 -5.99 10.91 -34.11
C ASP A 41 -4.87 11.26 -35.11
N SER A 42 -3.67 11.57 -34.61
CA SER A 42 -2.51 11.89 -35.47
C SER A 42 -1.87 10.65 -36.12
N ILE A 43 -2.13 9.47 -35.58
CA ILE A 43 -1.59 8.19 -36.05
C ILE A 43 -2.68 7.25 -36.60
N ASP A 44 -3.93 7.70 -36.62
CA ASP A 44 -5.06 6.88 -37.04
C ASP A 44 -4.92 6.44 -38.52
N GLY A 45 -5.16 5.16 -38.78
CA GLY A 45 -4.89 4.52 -40.08
C GLY A 45 -3.46 4.01 -40.31
N PHE A 46 -2.51 4.31 -39.42
CA PHE A 46 -1.19 3.65 -39.44
C PHE A 46 -1.19 2.39 -38.55
N ALA A 47 -0.42 1.36 -38.94
CA ALA A 47 -0.22 0.16 -38.11
C ALA A 47 0.29 0.47 -36.69
N ALA A 48 0.93 1.63 -36.51
CA ALA A 48 1.38 2.15 -35.23
C ALA A 48 0.22 2.47 -34.26
N ALA A 49 -0.97 2.85 -34.74
CA ALA A 49 -2.13 3.14 -33.89
C ALA A 49 -2.58 1.92 -33.08
N ALA A 50 -2.69 0.75 -33.73
CA ALA A 50 -3.06 -0.50 -33.06
C ALA A 50 -2.00 -0.95 -32.04
N THR A 51 -0.72 -0.71 -32.34
CA THR A 51 0.38 -1.03 -31.41
C THR A 51 0.39 -0.07 -30.22
N SER A 52 0.17 1.23 -30.44
CA SER A 52 0.05 2.25 -29.40
C SER A 52 -1.11 1.93 -28.44
N ALA A 53 -2.29 1.62 -28.98
CA ALA A 53 -3.44 1.20 -28.18
C ALA A 53 -3.16 -0.06 -27.35
N SER A 54 -2.47 -1.05 -27.94
CA SER A 54 -2.07 -2.27 -27.22
C SER A 54 -1.08 -1.98 -26.08
N VAL A 55 -0.13 -1.05 -26.28
CA VAL A 55 0.80 -0.62 -25.24
C VAL A 55 0.06 0.09 -24.11
N GLY A 56 -0.89 0.97 -24.42
CA GLY A 56 -1.72 1.63 -23.40
C GLY A 56 -2.51 0.64 -22.55
N LEU A 57 -3.16 -0.34 -23.17
CA LEU A 57 -3.88 -1.38 -22.43
C LEU A 57 -2.97 -2.21 -21.51
N ARG A 58 -1.75 -2.55 -21.97
CA ARG A 58 -0.78 -3.28 -21.14
C ARG A 58 -0.26 -2.42 -19.99
N TRP A 59 0.01 -1.15 -20.26
CA TRP A 59 0.43 -0.19 -19.24
C TRP A 59 -0.63 -0.08 -18.13
N GLU A 60 -1.89 0.13 -18.49
CA GLU A 60 -3.00 0.17 -17.52
C GLU A 60 -3.13 -1.11 -16.71
N HIS A 61 -2.99 -2.27 -17.36
CA HIS A 61 -3.05 -3.56 -16.68
C HIS A 61 -1.94 -3.69 -15.63
N HIS A 62 -0.70 -3.37 -15.99
CA HIS A 62 0.45 -3.48 -15.08
C HIS A 62 0.34 -2.48 -13.92
N ILE A 63 -0.09 -1.25 -14.18
CA ILE A 63 -0.30 -0.27 -13.12
C ILE A 63 -1.44 -0.70 -12.19
N THR A 64 -2.55 -1.19 -12.74
CA THR A 64 -3.67 -1.68 -11.93
C THR A 64 -3.25 -2.85 -11.03
N ASP A 65 -2.45 -3.79 -11.55
CA ASP A 65 -1.91 -4.91 -10.78
C ASP A 65 -0.95 -4.42 -9.69
N LEU A 66 -0.06 -3.47 -10.01
CA LEU A 66 0.83 -2.83 -9.04
C LEU A 66 0.04 -2.18 -7.91
N CYS A 67 -0.93 -1.31 -8.21
CA CYS A 67 -1.75 -0.62 -7.22
C CYS A 67 -2.50 -1.61 -6.30
N LYS A 68 -3.00 -2.72 -6.85
CA LYS A 68 -3.68 -3.76 -6.05
C LYS A 68 -2.72 -4.42 -5.07
N ARG A 69 -1.54 -4.81 -5.55
CA ARG A 69 -0.54 -5.52 -4.73
C ARG A 69 0.02 -4.63 -3.63
N THR A 70 0.32 -3.37 -3.94
CA THR A 70 0.83 -2.42 -2.95
C THR A 70 -0.24 -2.08 -1.92
N ALA A 71 -1.49 -1.86 -2.32
CA ALA A 71 -2.60 -1.65 -1.37
C ALA A 71 -2.83 -2.86 -0.45
N VAL A 72 -2.78 -4.08 -1.00
CA VAL A 72 -2.90 -5.31 -0.20
C VAL A 72 -1.76 -5.43 0.79
N PHE A 73 -0.53 -5.16 0.36
CA PHE A 73 0.65 -5.25 1.22
C PHE A 73 0.63 -4.19 2.33
N GLY A 74 0.31 -2.94 2.00
CA GLY A 74 0.13 -1.87 3.00
C GLY A 74 -0.99 -2.21 4.00
N GLY A 75 -2.11 -2.73 3.53
CA GLY A 75 -3.20 -3.21 4.39
C GLY A 75 -2.76 -4.30 5.37
N PHE A 76 -1.91 -5.25 4.94
CA PHE A 76 -1.35 -6.26 5.85
C PHE A 76 -0.42 -5.68 6.90
N LEU A 77 0.36 -4.64 6.57
CA LEU A 77 1.23 -3.97 7.52
C LEU A 77 0.43 -3.22 8.59
N HIS A 78 -0.62 -2.49 8.19
CA HIS A 78 -1.53 -1.85 9.15
C HIS A 78 -2.27 -2.87 10.03
N GLN A 79 -2.75 -3.97 9.44
CA GLN A 79 -3.42 -5.02 10.21
C GLN A 79 -2.45 -5.66 11.21
N GLY A 80 -1.22 -5.96 10.80
CA GLY A 80 -0.20 -6.51 11.68
C GLY A 80 0.15 -5.59 12.84
N ALA A 81 0.21 -4.28 12.60
CA ALA A 81 0.40 -3.28 13.66
C ALA A 81 -0.77 -3.28 14.66
N ALA A 82 -2.02 -3.30 14.16
CA ALA A 82 -3.22 -3.33 15.01
C ALA A 82 -3.35 -4.64 15.82
N ASP A 83 -3.04 -5.78 15.21
CA ASP A 83 -3.05 -7.08 15.87
C ASP A 83 -2.00 -7.14 17.00
N TYR A 84 -0.82 -6.54 16.77
CA TYR A 84 0.23 -6.46 17.78
C TYR A 84 -0.19 -5.57 18.97
N GLU A 85 -0.77 -4.40 18.71
CA GLU A 85 -1.34 -3.52 19.74
C GLU A 85 -2.43 -4.23 20.57
N GLY A 86 -3.34 -4.95 19.90
CA GLY A 86 -4.38 -5.72 20.57
C GLY A 86 -3.84 -6.86 21.44
N MET A 87 -2.77 -7.52 20.98
CA MET A 87 -2.07 -8.54 21.76
C MET A 87 -1.41 -7.94 23.01
N GLU A 88 -0.68 -6.82 22.88
CA GLU A 88 -0.06 -6.15 24.03
C GLU A 88 -1.10 -5.73 25.07
N GLN A 89 -2.22 -5.15 24.62
CA GLN A 89 -3.31 -4.76 25.53
C GLN A 89 -3.90 -5.97 26.27
N SER A 90 -4.14 -7.08 25.55
CA SER A 90 -4.64 -8.32 26.16
C SER A 90 -3.68 -8.90 27.21
N VAL A 91 -2.37 -8.82 26.97
CA VAL A 91 -1.34 -9.22 27.96
C VAL A 91 -1.37 -8.30 29.18
N LEU A 92 -1.46 -6.99 28.99
CA LEU A 92 -1.58 -6.03 30.09
C LEU A 92 -2.85 -6.26 30.93
N ASP A 93 -3.97 -6.59 30.28
CA ASP A 93 -5.26 -6.83 30.94
C ASP A 93 -5.31 -8.16 31.71
N THR A 94 -4.53 -9.16 31.29
CA THR A 94 -4.47 -10.49 31.93
C THR A 94 -3.37 -10.62 32.97
N LEU A 95 -2.39 -9.72 32.99
CA LEU A 95 -1.42 -9.65 34.06
C LEU A 95 -2.15 -9.22 35.35
N PRO A 96 -2.13 -10.03 36.43
CA PRO A 96 -2.64 -9.59 37.71
C PRO A 96 -1.88 -8.33 38.08
N GLY A 97 -2.61 -7.24 38.36
CA GLY A 97 -2.01 -5.95 38.66
C GLY A 97 -0.88 -6.14 39.65
N LEU A 98 0.35 -5.84 39.22
CA LEU A 98 1.51 -5.77 40.10
C LEU A 98 1.32 -4.54 41.00
N ALA A 99 0.34 -4.62 41.89
CA ALA A 99 0.40 -3.86 43.12
C ALA A 99 1.70 -4.30 43.79
N PRO A 100 2.63 -3.39 44.09
CA PRO A 100 3.81 -3.76 44.84
C PRO A 100 3.33 -4.35 46.18
N ASP A 101 3.55 -5.64 46.36
CA ASP A 101 3.50 -6.27 47.67
C ASP A 101 4.59 -5.60 48.53
N GLY A 102 4.14 -4.75 49.44
CA GLY A 102 4.85 -4.37 50.67
C GLY A 102 5.72 -3.11 50.61
N ASP A 103 5.28 -2.06 51.33
CA ASP A 103 5.96 -1.68 52.58
C ASP A 103 5.16 -0.63 53.38
N ALA A 104 4.76 -1.05 54.60
CA ALA A 104 4.42 -0.33 55.85
C ALA A 104 3.11 -0.79 56.51
#